data_AF-A0A7J9G6H6-F1
#
_entry.id   AF-A0A7J9G6H6-F1
#
_cell.length_a   1.000
_cell.length_b   1.000
_cell.length_c   1.000
_cell.angle_alpha   90.00
_cell.angle_beta   90.00
_cell.angle_gamma   90.00
#
_symmetry.space_group_name_H-M   'P 1'
#
loop_
_entity.id
_entity.type
_entity.pdbx_description
1 polymer ?
#
loop_
_entity_poly.entity_id
_entity_poly.type
_entity_poly.pdbx_seq_one_letter_code
_entity_poly.pdbx_strand_id
1 'polypeptide(L)' 'MLMPSALYASVDKYLHGLFGLANDPAAEVRKLVCAAFVQLIEVRPSVLEPHMKNVIEYMLQVNKDTDDEVALEACEFW' A
#
# COMPACT_ATOMS: atom_id res chain seq x y z
N MET A 1 4.95 4.00 -14.71
CA MET A 1 5.37 2.58 -14.84
C MET A 1 4.18 1.78 -15.37
N LEU A 2 4.36 0.66 -16.09
CA LEU A 2 3.23 -0.18 -16.54
C LEU A 2 3.10 -1.39 -15.61
N MET A 3 1.89 -1.71 -15.15
CA MET A 3 1.64 -2.93 -14.35
C MET A 3 1.79 -4.18 -15.24
N PRO A 4 2.64 -5.16 -14.86
CA PRO A 4 2.78 -6.40 -15.62
C PRO A 4 1.47 -7.21 -15.64
N SER A 5 1.16 -7.86 -16.77
CA SER A 5 -0.10 -8.60 -16.95
C SER A 5 -0.28 -9.75 -15.95
N ALA A 6 0.82 -10.42 -15.55
CA ALA A 6 0.77 -11.49 -14.55
C ALA A 6 0.42 -10.96 -13.14
N LEU A 7 0.92 -9.78 -12.78
CA LEU A 7 0.57 -9.10 -11.54
C LEU A 7 -0.90 -8.67 -11.57
N TYR A 8 -1.36 -8.11 -12.69
CA TYR A 8 -2.77 -7.72 -12.86
C TYR A 8 -3.71 -8.91 -12.72
N ALA A 9 -3.37 -10.06 -13.31
CA ALA A 9 -4.15 -11.30 -13.18
C ALA A 9 -4.18 -11.85 -11.74
N SER A 10 -3.27 -11.42 -10.87
CA SER A 10 -3.16 -11.85 -9.47
C SER A 10 -3.37 -10.71 -8.48
N VAL A 11 -3.97 -9.60 -8.92
CA VAL A 11 -4.02 -8.35 -8.13
C VAL A 11 -4.76 -8.53 -6.82
N ASP A 12 -5.84 -9.31 -6.79
CA ASP A 12 -6.59 -9.58 -5.56
C ASP A 12 -5.75 -10.31 -4.50
N LYS A 13 -4.93 -11.28 -4.94
CA LYS A 13 -4.01 -12.00 -4.05
C LYS A 13 -2.90 -11.07 -3.54
N TYR A 14 -2.41 -10.18 -4.42
CA TYR A 14 -1.40 -9.19 -4.05
C TYR A 14 -1.95 -8.22 -3.00
N LEU A 15 -3.13 -7.64 -3.22
CA LEU A 15 -3.79 -6.75 -2.26
C LEU A 15 -4.07 -7.45 -0.93
N HIS A 16 -4.55 -8.69 -0.97
CA HIS A 16 -4.76 -9.47 0.26
C HIS A 16 -3.45 -9.69 1.03
N GLY A 17 -2.34 -9.97 0.32
CA GLY A 17 -1.01 -10.07 0.93
C GLY A 17 -0.56 -8.76 1.56
N LEU A 18 -0.72 -7.63 0.87
CA LEU A 18 -0.38 -6.31 1.40
C LEU A 18 -1.16 -5.99 2.68
N PHE A 19 -2.48 -6.20 2.69
CA PHE A 19 -3.28 -5.99 3.90
C PHE A 19 -2.91 -6.96 5.03
N GLY A 20 -2.49 -8.19 4.72
CA GLY A 20 -1.96 -9.13 5.71
C GLY A 20 -0.67 -8.66 6.38
N LEU A 21 0.15 -7.88 5.67
CA LEU A 21 1.44 -7.34 6.14
C LEU A 21 1.33 -5.90 6.67
N ALA A 22 0.15 -5.29 6.64
CA ALA A 22 -0.07 -3.89 6.99
C ALA A 22 0.44 -3.50 8.39
N ASN A 23 0.37 -4.42 9.36
CA ASN A 23 0.81 -4.22 10.74
C ASN A 23 2.01 -5.12 11.11
N ASP A 24 2.84 -5.48 10.12
CA ASP A 24 4.04 -6.29 10.38
C ASP A 24 4.94 -5.62 11.43
N PRO A 25 5.52 -6.36 12.38
CA PRO A 25 6.40 -5.78 13.40
C PRO A 25 7.65 -5.11 12.81
N ALA A 26 8.14 -5.55 11.65
CA ALA A 26 9.28 -4.93 10.99
C ALA A 26 8.86 -3.64 10.26
N ALA A 27 9.46 -2.51 10.65
CA ALA A 27 9.23 -1.22 10.01
C ALA A 27 9.48 -1.26 8.50
N GLU A 28 10.55 -1.95 8.08
CA GLU A 28 10.88 -2.12 6.65
C GLU A 28 9.75 -2.78 5.85
N VAL A 29 9.06 -3.76 6.44
CA VAL A 29 7.92 -4.41 5.77
C VAL A 29 6.76 -3.43 5.63
N ARG A 30 6.44 -2.67 6.68
CA ARG A 30 5.37 -1.64 6.63
C ARG A 30 5.69 -0.54 5.61
N LYS A 31 6.95 -0.09 5.53
CA LYS A 31 7.43 0.85 4.52
C LYS A 31 7.16 0.32 3.10
N LEU A 32 7.53 -0.93 2.83
CA LEU A 32 7.28 -1.56 1.53
C LEU A 32 5.79 -1.72 1.21
N VAL A 33 4.94 -1.92 2.21
CA VAL A 33 3.47 -1.94 2.04
C VAL A 33 2.95 -0.55 1.65
N CYS A 34 3.42 0.52 2.31
CA CYS A 34 3.10 1.89 1.92
C CYS A 34 3.52 2.20 0.49
N ALA A 35 4.80 1.95 0.17
CA ALA A 35 5.35 2.13 -1.17
C ALA A 35 4.55 1.40 -2.26
N ALA A 36 4.11 0.17 -1.96
CA ALA A 36 3.30 -0.62 -2.88
C ALA A 36 1.94 0.03 -3.18
N PHE A 37 1.26 0.57 -2.16
CA PHE A 37 -0.02 1.25 -2.36
C PHE A 37 0.14 2.58 -3.11
N VAL A 38 1.20 3.35 -2.83
CA VAL A 38 1.55 4.58 -3.57
C VAL A 38 1.79 4.27 -5.05
N GLN A 39 2.58 3.25 -5.35
CA GLN A 39 2.79 2.82 -6.74
C GLN A 39 1.51 2.32 -7.41
N LEU A 40 0.65 1.60 -6.68
CA LEU A 40 -0.61 1.09 -7.23
C LEU A 40 -1.59 2.21 -7.58
N ILE A 41 -1.71 3.25 -6.76
CA ILE A 41 -2.61 4.38 -7.04
C ILE A 41 -2.12 5.17 -8.26
N GLU A 42 -0.81 5.33 -8.43
CA GLU A 42 -0.22 6.01 -9.60
C GLU A 42 -0.40 5.24 -10.90
N VAL A 43 -0.20 3.91 -10.87
CA VAL A 43 -0.16 3.08 -12.09
C VAL A 43 -1.55 2.58 -12.48
N ARG A 44 -2.39 2.22 -11.50
CA ARG A 44 -3.65 1.53 -11.75
C ARG A 44 -4.68 1.80 -10.63
N PRO A 45 -5.18 3.03 -10.48
CA PRO A 45 -6.11 3.38 -9.40
C PRO A 45 -7.41 2.57 -9.43
N SER A 46 -7.85 2.09 -10.59
CA SER A 46 -9.08 1.29 -10.75
C SER A 46 -9.05 -0.04 -10.00
N VAL A 47 -7.87 -0.61 -9.69
CA VAL A 47 -7.79 -1.84 -8.87
C VAL A 47 -7.95 -1.55 -7.39
N LEU A 48 -7.68 -0.32 -6.96
CA LEU A 48 -7.85 0.11 -5.57
C LEU A 48 -9.24 0.65 -5.29
N GLU A 49 -9.99 1.09 -6.32
CA GLU A 49 -11.34 1.66 -6.17
C GLU A 49 -12.27 0.86 -5.23
N PRO A 50 -12.36 -0.48 -5.31
CA PRO A 50 -13.22 -1.27 -4.40
C PRO A 50 -12.72 -1.29 -2.95
N HIS A 51 -11.44 -1.03 -2.73
CA HIS A 51 -10.75 -1.11 -1.44
C HIS A 51 -10.32 0.25 -0.91
N MET A 52 -10.63 1.34 -1.62
CA MET A 52 -10.05 2.66 -1.41
C MET A 52 -10.26 3.16 0.02
N LYS A 53 -11.43 2.89 0.59
CA LYS A 53 -11.73 3.22 1.99
C LYS A 53 -10.71 2.60 2.95
N ASN A 54 -10.43 1.31 2.80
CA ASN A 54 -9.50 0.59 3.67
C ASN A 54 -8.06 1.07 3.46
N VAL A 55 -7.68 1.41 2.22
CA VAL A 55 -6.35 1.96 1.90
C VAL A 55 -6.18 3.34 2.55
N ILE A 56 -7.17 4.21 2.44
CA ILE A 56 -7.16 5.54 3.09
C ILE A 56 -7.09 5.42 4.61
N GLU A 57 -7.90 4.55 5.21
CA GLU A 57 -7.88 4.30 6.66
C GLU A 57 -6.50 3.80 7.11
N TYR A 58 -5.90 2.88 6.36
CA TYR A 58 -4.55 2.38 6.60
C TYR A 58 -3.49 3.49 6.50
N MET A 59 -3.48 4.26 5.40
CA MET A 59 -2.50 5.35 5.21
C MET A 59 -2.61 6.43 6.30
N LEU A 60 -3.83 6.77 6.73
CA LEU A 60 -4.04 7.69 7.85
C LEU A 60 -3.48 7.16 9.17
N GLN A 61 -3.55 5.84 9.40
CA GLN A 61 -2.96 5.20 10.57
C GLN A 61 -1.44 5.23 10.50
N VAL A 62 -0.86 4.85 9.36
CA VAL A 62 0.60 4.70 9.19
C VAL A 62 1.32 6.05 9.05
N ASN A 63 0.64 7.12 8.64
CA ASN A 63 1.16 8.49 8.78
C ASN A 63 1.52 8.88 10.22
N LYS A 64 1.05 8.11 11.22
CA LYS A 64 1.37 8.29 12.64
C LYS A 64 2.23 7.15 13.19
N ASP A 65 2.89 6.39 12.32
CA ASP A 65 3.82 5.34 12.73
C ASP A 65 4.93 5.94 13.60
N THR A 66 5.45 5.13 14.51
CA THR A 66 6.57 5.52 15.39
C THR A 66 7.90 5.57 14.65
N ASP A 67 7.98 4.92 13.50
CA ASP A 67 9.13 4.96 12.61
C ASP A 67 8.94 6.08 11.56
N ASP A 68 9.85 7.05 11.57
CA ASP A 68 9.77 8.23 10.70
C ASP A 68 9.87 7.88 9.21
N GLU A 69 10.61 6.82 8.83
CA GLU A 69 10.69 6.41 7.41
C GLU A 69 9.37 5.83 6.92
N VAL A 70 8.70 5.05 7.77
CA VAL A 70 7.39 4.48 7.47
C VAL A 70 6.34 5.59 7.36
N ALA A 71 6.34 6.54 8.30
CA ALA A 71 5.44 7.67 8.26
C ALA A 71 5.68 8.56 7.03
N LEU A 72 6.95 8.75 6.63
CA LEU A 72 7.32 9.50 5.44
C LEU A 72 6.80 8.83 4.15
N GLU A 73 6.98 7.51 4.02
CA GLU A 73 6.49 6.76 2.85
C GLU A 73 4.97 6.82 2.74
N ALA A 74 4.25 6.71 3.86
CA ALA A 74 2.80 6.86 3.89
C ALA A 74 2.35 8.28 3.48
N CYS A 75 3.17 9.31 3.72
CA CYS A 75 2.88 10.67 3.28
C CYS A 75 2.86 10.81 1.75
N GLU A 76 3.59 9.99 1.00
CA GLU A 76 3.61 10.03 -0.47
C GLU A 76 2.26 9.65 -1.11
N PHE A 77 1.33 9.09 -0.34
CA PHE A 77 -0.01 8.77 -0.82
C PHE A 77 -0.90 10.01 -1.04
N TRP A 78 -0.60 11.15 -0.42
CA TRP A 78 -1.43 12.37 -0.42
C TRP A 78 -0.94 13.42 -1.40
#